data_AF-A0AAX2QD60-F1
#
_entry.id   AF-A0AAX2QD60-F1
#
_cell.length_a   1.000
_cell.length_b   1.000
_cell.length_c   1.000
_cell.angle_alpha   90.00
_cell.angle_beta   90.00
_cell.angle_gamma   90.00
#
_symmetry.space_group_name_H-M   'P 1'
#
loop_
_entity.id
_entity.type
_entity.pdbx_description
1 polymer ?
#
loop_
_entity_poly.entity_id
_entity_poly.type
_entity_poly.pdbx_seq_one_letter_code
_entity_poly.pdbx_strand_id
1 'polypeptide(L)'
;MTPRDGMAGKALTLGIRPEHIQLGGGDIVFTAPTVIERLGANTVAYASLNGESENFCAMLPGSVGIRADAPVATGINAADCHLFDEAGIAFECRVELTEIDMNVINPTAA
;
A
#
# COMPACT_ATOMS: atom_id res chain seq x y z
N MET A 1 -2.21 1.08 23.96
CA MET A 1 -1.89 -0.10 23.14
C MET A 1 -0.77 -0.85 23.83
N THR A 2 -0.90 -2.16 23.98
CA THR A 2 0.17 -2.98 24.55
C THR A 2 0.93 -3.59 23.38
N PRO A 3 2.21 -3.25 23.18
CA PRO A 3 3.05 -3.92 22.20
C PRO A 3 2.97 -5.43 22.38
N ARG A 4 2.95 -6.18 21.28
CA ARG A 4 3.16 -7.63 21.35
C ARG A 4 4.63 -7.87 21.68
N ASP A 5 4.90 -8.37 22.88
CA ASP A 5 6.25 -8.70 23.31
C ASP A 5 6.87 -9.81 22.45
N GLY A 6 8.21 -9.81 22.36
CA GLY A 6 8.96 -10.84 21.66
C GLY A 6 8.88 -10.80 20.14
N MET A 7 8.49 -9.66 19.54
CA MET A 7 8.45 -9.47 18.09
C MET A 7 9.77 -8.93 17.52
N ALA A 8 10.61 -8.30 18.34
CA ALA A 8 11.89 -7.77 17.88
C ALA A 8 12.78 -8.90 17.32
N GLY A 9 13.27 -8.71 16.09
CA GLY A 9 14.12 -9.67 15.39
C GLY A 9 13.38 -10.82 14.68
N LYS A 10 12.04 -10.89 14.79
CA LYS A 10 11.24 -11.86 14.02
C LYS A 10 10.98 -11.36 12.61
N ALA A 11 10.87 -12.31 11.67
CA ALA A 11 10.38 -12.01 10.34
C ALA A 11 8.87 -11.80 10.41
N LEU A 12 8.41 -10.70 9.82
CA LEU A 12 6.99 -10.35 9.72
C LEU A 12 6.65 -10.13 8.24
N THR A 13 5.38 -10.30 7.91
CA THR A 13 4.88 -10.00 6.56
C THR A 13 4.30 -8.59 6.53
N LEU A 14 4.83 -7.75 5.64
CA LEU A 14 4.30 -6.41 5.34
C LEU A 14 3.28 -6.51 4.20
N GLY A 15 2.03 -6.18 4.48
CA GLY A 15 0.97 -6.08 3.47
C GLY A 15 0.68 -4.63 3.13
N ILE A 16 0.51 -4.34 1.83
CA ILE A 16 0.05 -3.05 1.32
C ILE A 16 -1.00 -3.28 0.24
N ARG A 17 -2.04 -2.44 0.23
CA ARG A 17 -3.07 -2.48 -0.81
C ARG A 17 -2.54 -1.82 -2.10
N PRO A 18 -2.83 -2.36 -3.29
CA PRO A 18 -2.38 -1.78 -4.56
C PRO A 18 -2.73 -0.28 -4.74
N GLU A 19 -3.89 0.13 -4.25
CA GLU A 19 -4.43 1.49 -4.30
C GLU A 19 -3.74 2.48 -3.34
N HIS A 20 -3.02 1.99 -2.32
CA HIS A 20 -2.28 2.84 -1.36
C HIS A 20 -0.84 3.08 -1.79
N ILE A 21 -0.49 2.72 -3.02
CA ILE A 21 0.84 2.93 -3.57
C ILE A 21 0.79 4.17 -4.46
N GLN A 22 1.72 5.07 -4.21
CA GLN A 22 1.82 6.32 -4.93
C GLN A 22 3.11 6.41 -5.74
N LEU A 23 3.07 7.22 -6.80
CA LEU A 23 4.29 7.61 -7.50
C LEU A 23 5.00 8.71 -6.72
N GLY A 24 6.33 8.67 -6.74
CA GLY A 24 7.19 9.61 -6.03
C GLY A 24 7.70 9.03 -4.71
N GLY A 25 7.57 9.82 -3.64
CA GLY A 25 8.10 9.51 -2.31
C GLY A 25 7.09 8.87 -1.37
N GLY A 26 7.57 8.45 -0.21
CA GLY A 26 6.82 7.86 0.90
C GLY A 26 7.79 7.54 2.03
N ASP A 27 7.30 6.89 3.08
CA ASP A 27 8.16 6.40 4.17
C ASP A 27 9.05 5.23 3.69
N ILE A 28 8.52 4.43 2.76
CA ILE A 28 9.23 3.35 2.09
C ILE A 28 9.25 3.68 0.60
N VAL A 29 10.45 3.72 0.00
CA VAL A 29 10.65 4.04 -1.42
C VAL A 29 11.34 2.89 -2.13
N PHE A 30 10.83 2.56 -3.32
CA PHE A 30 11.38 1.57 -4.22
C PHE A 30 11.15 2.04 -5.67
N THR A 31 11.52 1.24 -6.66
CA THR A 31 11.40 1.60 -8.08
C THR A 31 10.48 0.64 -8.82
N ALA A 32 9.56 1.17 -9.62
CA ALA A 32 8.66 0.42 -10.51
C ALA A 32 8.59 1.11 -11.89
N PRO A 33 8.06 0.54 -12.99
CA PRO A 33 7.62 -0.83 -13.22
C PRO A 33 8.35 -1.54 -14.38
N THR A 34 8.17 -2.86 -14.45
CA THR A 34 8.57 -3.74 -15.56
C THR A 34 7.41 -4.04 -16.52
N VAL A 35 6.16 -3.95 -16.05
CA VAL A 35 4.93 -4.21 -16.84
C VAL A 35 3.84 -3.19 -16.48
N ILE A 36 3.10 -2.72 -17.49
CA ILE A 36 1.99 -1.75 -17.33
C ILE A 36 0.76 -2.25 -18.07
N GLU A 37 -0.37 -2.31 -17.36
CA GLU A 37 -1.69 -2.61 -17.91
C GLU A 37 -2.58 -1.36 -17.85
N ARG A 38 -3.09 -0.92 -19.00
CA ARG A 38 -3.97 0.25 -19.14
C ARG A 38 -5.42 -0.22 -19.20
N LEU A 39 -6.20 0.03 -18.16
CA LEU A 39 -7.58 -0.45 -18.01
C LEU A 39 -8.61 0.69 -18.14
N GLY A 40 -8.26 1.76 -18.86
CA GLY A 40 -9.10 2.94 -19.03
C GLY A 40 -9.01 3.87 -17.82
N ALA A 41 -9.85 3.66 -16.80
CA ALA A 41 -9.92 4.51 -15.60
C ALA A 41 -8.73 4.32 -14.67
N ASN A 42 -8.12 3.13 -14.70
CA ASN A 42 -6.97 2.76 -13.88
C ASN A 42 -5.81 2.27 -14.75
N THR A 43 -4.61 2.38 -14.22
CA THR A 43 -3.40 1.75 -14.73
C THR A 43 -2.84 0.84 -13.64
N VAL A 44 -2.66 -0.44 -13.95
CA VAL A 44 -1.99 -1.38 -13.03
C VAL A 44 -0.53 -1.47 -13.44
N ALA A 45 0.37 -1.19 -12.50
CA ALA A 45 1.80 -1.24 -12.71
C ALA A 45 2.39 -2.37 -11.86
N TYR A 46 3.20 -3.22 -12.46
CA TYR A 46 3.86 -4.32 -11.77
C TYR A 46 5.38 -4.10 -11.70
N ALA A 47 5.97 -4.45 -10.56
CA ALA A 47 7.40 -4.42 -10.34
C ALA A 47 7.86 -5.75 -9.73
N SER A 48 9.01 -6.24 -10.21
CA SER A 48 9.72 -7.30 -9.51
C SER A 48 10.56 -6.68 -8.41
N LEU A 49 10.40 -7.15 -7.18
CA LEU A 49 11.25 -6.75 -6.06
C LEU A 49 12.41 -7.75 -5.96
N ASN A 50 13.60 -7.34 -6.38
CA ASN A 50 14.85 -8.11 -6.22
C ASN A 50 14.81 -9.58 -6.71
N GLY A 51 14.00 -9.90 -7.72
CA GLY A 51 13.90 -11.26 -8.27
C GLY A 51 13.02 -12.22 -7.47
N GLU A 52 12.28 -11.71 -6.48
CA GLU A 52 11.21 -12.46 -5.82
C GLU A 52 10.09 -12.81 -6.82
N SER A 53 9.47 -13.98 -6.61
CA SER A 53 8.39 -14.47 -7.49
C SER A 53 7.09 -13.66 -7.35
N GLU A 54 6.90 -12.96 -6.23
CA GLU A 54 5.76 -12.08 -6.05
C GLU A 54 6.04 -10.74 -6.71
N ASN A 55 5.28 -10.49 -7.79
CA ASN A 55 5.25 -9.18 -8.40
C ASN A 55 4.47 -8.22 -7.50
N PHE A 56 5.15 -7.17 -7.10
CA PHE A 56 4.53 -6.02 -6.46
C PHE A 56 3.59 -5.33 -7.46
N CYS A 57 2.39 -4.91 -7.06
CA CYS A 57 1.46 -4.23 -7.95
C CYS A 57 0.90 -2.94 -7.35
N ALA A 58 0.78 -1.91 -8.18
CA ALA A 58 0.21 -0.61 -7.85
C ALA A 58 -0.99 -0.31 -8.76
N MET A 59 -2.05 0.23 -8.19
CA MET A 59 -3.22 0.71 -8.92
C MET A 59 -3.20 2.23 -8.97
N LEU A 60 -2.93 2.78 -10.15
CA LEU A 60 -2.72 4.21 -10.39
C LEU A 60 -3.87 4.79 -11.24
N PRO A 61 -4.05 6.13 -11.23
CA PRO A 61 -5.01 6.78 -12.12
C PRO A 61 -4.75 6.45 -13.60
N GLY A 62 -5.79 6.25 -14.40
CA GLY A 62 -5.69 5.90 -15.82
C GLY A 62 -4.85 6.87 -16.67
N SER A 63 -4.88 8.16 -16.31
CA SER A 63 -4.13 9.24 -16.97
C SER A 63 -2.65 9.30 -16.61
N VAL A 64 -2.15 8.39 -15.76
CA VAL A 64 -0.78 8.45 -15.26
C VAL A 64 0.27 8.31 -16.36
N GLY A 65 1.28 9.17 -16.34
CA GLY A 65 2.32 9.27 -17.38
C GLY A 65 3.52 8.32 -17.22
N ILE A 66 3.30 7.06 -16.83
CA ILE A 66 4.39 6.07 -16.67
C ILE A 66 4.62 5.20 -17.92
N ARG A 67 5.84 4.67 -18.04
CA ARG A 67 6.28 3.79 -19.14
C ARG A 67 7.07 2.60 -18.59
N ALA A 68 6.94 1.43 -19.21
CA ALA A 68 7.53 0.18 -18.71
C ALA A 68 9.07 0.14 -18.84
N ASP A 69 9.64 1.01 -19.67
CA ASP A 69 11.07 1.18 -19.89
C ASP A 69 11.69 2.33 -19.06
N ALA A 70 10.87 3.03 -18.27
CA ALA A 70 11.29 4.17 -17.49
C ALA A 70 11.06 3.90 -16.00
N PRO A 71 12.13 3.75 -15.20
CA PRO A 71 11.99 3.59 -13.76
C PRO A 71 11.35 4.84 -13.16
N VAL A 72 10.32 4.64 -12.34
CA VAL A 72 9.67 5.66 -11.53
C VAL A 72 9.83 5.30 -10.05
N ALA A 73 10.13 6.30 -9.24
CA ALA A 73 10.11 6.15 -7.80
C ALA A 73 8.66 5.87 -7.35
N THR A 74 8.50 4.89 -6.48
CA THR A 74 7.22 4.52 -5.88
C THR A 74 7.34 4.56 -4.38
N GLY A 75 6.31 5.07 -3.74
CA GLY A 75 6.24 5.29 -2.32
C GLY A 75 5.09 4.53 -1.68
N ILE A 76 5.32 4.10 -0.44
CA ILE A 76 4.29 3.61 0.47
C ILE A 76 4.38 4.44 1.76
N ASN A 77 3.24 4.88 2.28
CA ASN A 77 3.17 5.48 3.61
C ASN A 77 3.03 4.34 4.64
N ALA A 78 3.78 4.42 5.74
CA ALA A 78 3.75 3.39 6.77
C ALA A 78 2.36 3.25 7.44
N ALA A 79 1.56 4.32 7.42
CA ALA A 79 0.20 4.33 7.95
C ALA A 79 -0.77 3.43 7.16
N ASP A 80 -0.50 3.20 5.88
CA ASP A 80 -1.33 2.37 5.00
C ASP A 80 -0.93 0.89 5.01
N CYS A 81 0.15 0.56 5.75
CA CYS A 81 0.68 -0.78 5.84
C CYS A 81 -0.03 -1.63 6.90
N HIS A 82 -0.05 -2.92 6.64
CA HIS A 82 -0.47 -3.95 7.57
C HIS A 82 0.71 -4.85 7.90
N LEU A 83 0.81 -5.28 9.16
CA LEU A 83 1.81 -6.25 9.58
C LEU A 83 1.12 -7.54 10.02
N PHE A 84 1.71 -8.67 9.65
CA PHE A 84 1.26 -10.00 10.03
C PHE A 84 2.42 -10.78 10.65
N ASP A 85 2.13 -11.55 11.70
CA ASP A 85 3.10 -12.48 12.28
C ASP A 85 3.23 -13.78 11.48
N GLU A 86 4.13 -14.66 11.92
CA GLU A 86 4.40 -15.97 11.32
C GLU A 86 3.17 -16.90 11.28
N ALA A 87 2.17 -16.66 12.15
CA ALA A 87 0.91 -17.39 12.16
C ALA A 87 -0.14 -16.74 11.23
N GLY A 88 0.23 -15.67 10.51
CA GLY A 88 -0.65 -14.90 9.64
C GLY A 88 -1.62 -13.99 10.40
N ILE A 89 -1.39 -13.76 11.70
CA ILE A 89 -2.27 -12.91 12.50
C ILE A 89 -1.86 -11.45 12.34
N ALA A 90 -2.83 -10.62 11.95
CA ALA A 90 -2.64 -9.19 11.78
C ALA A 90 -2.40 -8.50 13.13
N PHE A 91 -1.50 -7.52 13.12
CA PHE A 91 -1.37 -6.55 14.19
C PHE A 91 -2.51 -5.53 14.11
N GLU A 92 -2.89 -4.96 15.27
CA GLU A 92 -3.90 -3.91 15.34
C GLU A 92 -3.42 -2.67 14.58
N CYS A 93 -4.18 -2.24 13.57
CA CYS A 93 -3.95 -1.00 12.84
C CYS A 93 -4.96 0.04 13.31
N ARG A 94 -4.47 1.17 13.84
CA ARG A 94 -5.31 2.28 14.26
C ARG A 94 -5.36 3.32 13.16
N VAL A 95 -6.55 3.55 12.63
CA VAL A 95 -6.83 4.68 11.73
C VAL A 95 -7.47 5.77 12.58
N GLU A 96 -6.88 6.97 12.57
CA GLU A 96 -7.50 8.11 13.26
C GLU A 96 -8.81 8.47 12.55
N LEU A 97 -9.91 8.53 13.30
CA LEU A 97 -11.25 8.72 12.76
C LEU A 97 -11.52 10.16 12.26
N THR A 98 -10.48 11.00 12.17
CA THR A 98 -10.57 12.40 11.75
C THR A 98 -10.93 12.57 10.28
N GLU A 99 -10.86 11.49 9.48
CA GLU A 99 -11.18 11.49 8.05
C GLU A 99 -12.63 11.07 7.75
N ILE A 100 -13.42 10.72 8.77
CA ILE A 100 -14.81 10.35 8.60
C ILE A 100 -15.70 11.50 9.08
N ASP A 101 -16.45 12.12 8.17
CA ASP A 101 -17.49 13.07 8.55
C ASP A 101 -18.60 12.34 9.32
N MET A 102 -18.60 12.51 10.64
CA MET A 102 -19.55 11.89 11.55
C MET A 102 -21.00 12.33 11.29
N ASN A 103 -21.23 13.43 10.57
CA ASN A 103 -22.56 13.85 10.15
C ASN A 103 -23.13 12.97 9.02
N VAL A 104 -22.28 12.25 8.26
CA VAL A 104 -22.73 11.32 7.22
C VAL A 104 -23.21 9.99 7.81
N ILE A 105 -22.74 9.64 9.02
CA ILE A 105 -23.02 8.36 9.68
C ILE A 105 -24.15 8.46 10.72
N ASN A 106 -24.70 9.65 10.98
CA ASN A 106 -25.79 9.81 11.93
C ASN A 106 -27.15 9.80 11.21
N PRO A 107 -27.91 8.68 11.25
CA PRO A 107 -29.20 8.58 10.56
C PRO A 107 -30.30 9.47 11.15
N THR A 108 -30.05 10.15 12.28
CA THR A 108 -31.01 11.02 12.97
C THR A 108 -30.70 12.51 12.79
N ALA A 109 -29.75 12.88 11.92
CA ALA A 109 -29.48 14.27 11.58
C ALA A 109 -30.38 14.75 10.41
N ALA A 110 -31.69 14.82 10.66
CA ALA A 110 -32.68 15.51 9.84
C ALA A 110 -33.80 16.07 10.72
#